data_AF-A0AAD7Z6Y7-F1
#
_entry.id   AF-A0AAD7Z6Y7-F1
#
_cell.length_a   1.000
_cell.length_b   1.000
_cell.length_c   1.000
_cell.angle_alpha   90.00
_cell.angle_beta   90.00
_cell.angle_gamma   90.00
#
_symmetry.space_group_name_H-M   'P 1'
#
loop_
_entity.id
_entity.type
_entity.pdbx_description
1 polymer ?
#
loop_
_entity_poly.entity_id
_entity_poly.type
_entity_poly.pdbx_seq_one_letter_code
_entity_poly.pdbx_strand_id
1 'polypeptide(L)'
;MSNEIRSNSALFKRAEQLKRWEESETNREGAVPNNRTRKIKFSAGCVFLAACAAGDKDEVLRLLEMGADIDTANVDGLTALHQI
;
A
#
# COMPACT_ATOMS: atom_id res chain seq x y z
N MET A 1 -10.32 -28.63 -28.55
CA MET A 1 -11.16 -27.54 -29.11
C MET A 1 -11.95 -26.77 -28.05
N SER A 2 -12.49 -27.39 -26.99
CA SER A 2 -13.30 -26.70 -25.96
C SER A 2 -12.53 -25.77 -25.00
N ASN A 3 -11.27 -26.08 -24.67
CA ASN A 3 -10.46 -25.26 -23.75
C ASN A 3 -9.96 -23.95 -24.38
N GLU A 4 -9.67 -23.93 -25.68
CA GLU A 4 -9.22 -22.73 -26.39
C GLU A 4 -10.32 -21.68 -26.51
N ILE A 5 -11.58 -22.10 -26.71
CA ILE A 5 -12.73 -21.20 -26.80
C ILE A 5 -13.01 -20.52 -25.45
N ARG A 6 -12.86 -21.26 -24.33
CA ARG A 6 -13.01 -20.70 -22.97
C ARG A 6 -11.88 -19.73 -22.63
N SER A 7 -10.64 -20.05 -23.04
CA SER A 7 -9.47 -19.18 -22.85
C SER A 7 -9.60 -17.87 -23.64
N ASN A 8 -10.01 -17.94 -24.91
CA ASN A 8 -10.28 -16.77 -25.74
C ASN A 8 -11.42 -15.90 -25.19
N SER A 9 -12.46 -16.53 -24.64
CA SER A 9 -13.57 -15.81 -23.97
C SER A 9 -13.11 -15.09 -22.69
N ALA A 10 -12.24 -15.70 -21.89
CA ALA A 10 -11.71 -15.09 -20.67
C ALA A 10 -10.82 -13.86 -20.98
N LEU A 11 -9.96 -13.96 -22.00
CA LEU A 11 -9.13 -12.84 -22.47
C LEU A 11 -10.00 -11.69 -22.97
N PHE A 12 -11.00 -11.97 -23.80
CA PHE A 12 -11.92 -10.96 -24.31
C PHE A 12 -12.69 -10.25 -23.18
N LYS A 13 -13.23 -11.01 -22.23
CA LYS A 13 -13.94 -10.46 -21.06
C LYS A 13 -13.04 -9.57 -20.20
N ARG A 14 -11.77 -9.96 -20.01
CA ARG A 14 -10.83 -9.14 -19.24
C ARG A 14 -10.48 -7.85 -19.99
N ALA A 15 -10.30 -7.90 -21.31
CA ALA A 15 -10.07 -6.70 -22.12
C ALA A 15 -11.25 -5.72 -22.02
N GLU A 16 -12.48 -6.23 -22.10
CA GLU A 16 -13.68 -5.40 -21.94
C GLU A 16 -13.80 -4.79 -20.54
N GLN A 17 -13.46 -5.55 -19.49
CA GLN A 17 -13.45 -5.05 -18.11
C GLN A 17 -12.45 -3.91 -17.92
N LEU A 18 -11.23 -4.05 -18.45
CA LEU A 18 -10.20 -3.00 -18.38
C LEU A 18 -10.65 -1.73 -19.08
N LYS A 19 -11.26 -1.84 -20.27
CA LYS A 19 -11.80 -0.68 -20.99
C LYS A 19 -12.87 0.06 -20.19
N ARG A 20 -13.77 -0.68 -19.53
CA ARG A 20 -14.78 -0.07 -18.64
C ARG A 20 -14.15 0.59 -17.41
N TRP A 21 -13.06 0.02 -16.90
CA TRP A 21 -12.34 0.60 -15.77
C TRP A 21 -11.64 1.92 -16.13
N GLU A 22 -11.07 2.04 -17.33
CA GLU A 22 -10.42 3.28 -17.80
C GLU A 22 -11.33 4.51 -17.71
N GLU A 23 -12.62 4.33 -18.03
CA GLU A 23 -13.63 5.38 -17.99
C GLU A 23 -14.29 5.56 -16.60
N SER A 24 -14.03 4.65 -15.66
CA SER A 24 -14.67 4.63 -14.34
C SER A 24 -14.22 5.76 -13.43
N GLU A 25 -15.06 6.12 -12.46
CA GLU A 25 -14.72 7.12 -11.45
C GLU A 25 -13.50 6.72 -10.63
N THR A 26 -13.33 5.42 -10.33
CA THR A 26 -12.17 4.90 -9.60
C THR A 26 -10.84 5.19 -10.30
N ASN A 27 -10.81 5.17 -11.64
CA ASN A 27 -9.60 5.52 -12.40
C ASN A 27 -9.38 7.05 -12.50
N ARG A 28 -10.44 7.84 -12.30
CA ARG A 28 -10.37 9.30 -12.30
C ARG A 28 -9.95 9.89 -10.96
N GLU A 29 -10.04 9.12 -9.88
CA GLU A 29 -9.58 9.55 -8.57
C GLU A 29 -8.07 9.86 -8.59
N GLY A 30 -7.69 10.96 -7.95
CA GLY A 30 -6.29 11.40 -7.90
C GLY A 30 -5.42 10.45 -7.08
N ALA A 31 -4.14 10.34 -7.45
CA ALA A 31 -3.16 9.52 -6.74
C ALA A 31 -2.94 9.96 -5.28
N VAL A 32 -3.21 11.23 -4.97
CA VAL A 32 -3.06 11.78 -3.62
C VAL A 32 -4.40 11.69 -2.89
N PRO A 33 -4.47 10.99 -1.74
CA PRO A 33 -5.67 10.93 -0.94
C PRO A 33 -6.09 12.34 -0.49
N ASN A 34 -7.38 12.64 -0.57
CA ASN A 34 -7.94 13.90 -0.10
C ASN A 34 -7.57 14.16 1.39
N ASN A 35 -7.36 15.43 1.76
CA ASN A 35 -6.92 15.90 3.10
C ASN A 35 -8.01 15.76 4.19
N ARG A 36 -8.94 14.82 4.02
CA ARG A 36 -9.95 14.48 5.02
C ARG A 36 -9.28 13.71 6.14
N THR A 37 -9.67 14.00 7.38
CA THR A 37 -9.22 13.24 8.56
C THR A 37 -9.54 11.75 8.38
N ARG A 38 -8.48 10.93 8.33
CA ARG A 38 -8.64 9.47 8.18
C ARG A 38 -9.19 8.90 9.49
N LYS A 39 -10.29 8.14 9.37
CA LYS A 39 -10.89 7.42 10.50
C LYS A 39 -10.02 6.27 10.98
N ILE A 40 -9.30 5.62 10.07
CA ILE A 40 -8.44 4.48 10.34
C ILE A 40 -7.02 4.98 10.59
N LYS A 41 -6.43 4.55 11.70
CA LYS A 41 -5.06 4.84 12.10
C LYS A 41 -4.38 3.54 12.52
N PHE A 42 -3.08 3.44 12.24
CA PHE A 42 -2.24 2.35 12.73
C PHE A 42 -1.48 2.83 13.97
N SER A 43 -0.97 1.89 14.77
CA SER A 43 -0.11 2.23 15.90
C SER A 43 1.18 2.88 15.40
N ALA A 44 1.74 3.79 16.21
CA ALA A 44 2.98 4.50 15.85
C ALA A 44 4.12 3.53 15.51
N GLY A 45 4.27 2.45 16.28
CA GLY A 45 5.30 1.45 16.02
C GLY A 45 5.11 0.69 14.69
N CYS A 46 3.87 0.40 14.30
CA CYS A 46 3.59 -0.21 13.00
C CYS A 46 3.94 0.73 11.84
N VAL A 47 3.57 2.02 11.96
CA VAL A 47 3.89 3.03 10.95
C VAL A 47 5.40 3.27 10.85
N PHE A 48 6.10 3.31 12.00
CA PHE A 48 7.55 3.49 12.05
C PHE A 48 8.31 2.35 11.37
N LEU A 49 8.01 1.10 11.73
CA LEU A 49 8.65 -0.06 11.10
C LEU A 49 8.35 -0.13 9.59
N ALA A 50 7.13 0.24 9.17
CA ALA A 50 6.77 0.30 7.75
C ALA A 50 7.56 1.38 7.00
N ALA A 51 7.74 2.57 7.58
CA ALA A 51 8.54 3.64 6.99
C ALA A 51 10.02 3.23 6.86
N CYS A 52 10.58 2.57 7.87
CA CYS A 52 11.93 2.00 7.82
C CYS A 52 12.05 0.95 6.70
N ALA A 53 11.12 0.00 6.63
CA ALA A 53 11.13 -1.07 5.61
C ALA A 53 10.97 -0.52 4.18
N ALA A 54 10.24 0.58 4.01
CA ALA A 54 10.10 1.27 2.71
C ALA A 54 11.35 2.09 2.32
N GLY A 55 12.29 2.30 3.24
CA GLY A 55 13.43 3.20 3.03
C GLY A 55 13.03 4.68 2.95
N ASP A 56 11.84 5.04 3.44
CA ASP A 56 11.33 6.41 3.43
C ASP A 56 11.98 7.22 4.56
N LYS A 57 13.17 7.74 4.28
CA LYS A 57 13.98 8.48 5.25
C LYS A 57 13.26 9.70 5.82
N ASP A 58 12.53 10.43 4.98
CA ASP A 58 11.86 11.66 5.39
C ASP A 58 10.74 11.35 6.38
N GLU A 59 9.96 10.30 6.12
CA GLU A 59 8.91 9.86 7.05
C GLU A 59 9.51 9.27 8.34
N VAL A 60 10.62 8.52 8.26
CA VAL A 60 11.33 8.01 9.46
C VAL A 60 11.78 9.18 10.34
N LEU A 61 12.41 10.21 9.77
CA LEU A 61 12.85 11.40 10.51
C LEU A 61 11.66 12.12 11.15
N ARG A 62 10.58 12.34 10.40
CA ARG A 62 9.36 12.97 10.89
C ARG A 62 8.75 12.20 12.07
N LEU A 63 8.75 10.88 12.02
CA LEU A 63 8.22 10.03 13.09
C LEU A 63 9.11 10.09 14.34
N LEU A 64 10.45 10.14 14.18
CA LEU A 64 11.38 10.32 15.30
C LEU A 64 11.21 11.69 15.97
N GLU A 65 11.02 12.76 15.20
CA GLU A 65 10.72 14.10 15.75
C GLU A 65 9.41 14.12 16.54
N MET A 66 8.44 13.29 16.17
CA MET A 66 7.19 13.10 16.90
C MET A 66 7.31 12.18 18.12
N GLY A 67 8.50 11.65 18.41
CA GLY A 67 8.77 10.80 19.57
C GLY A 67 8.50 9.32 19.35
N ALA A 68 8.58 8.82 18.10
CA ALA A 68 8.62 7.38 17.86
C ALA A 68 9.84 6.76 18.55
N ASP A 69 9.63 5.61 19.19
CA ASP A 69 10.71 4.84 19.80
C ASP A 69 11.53 4.15 18.70
N ILE A 70 12.82 4.48 18.61
CA ILE A 70 13.73 3.90 17.63
C ILE A 70 13.94 2.40 17.83
N ASP A 71 13.76 1.92 19.07
CA ASP A 71 13.89 0.51 19.45
C ASP A 71 12.56 -0.25 19.35
N THR A 72 11.54 0.34 18.70
CA THR A 72 10.29 -0.34 18.38
C THR A 72 10.59 -1.68 17.70
N ALA A 73 10.06 -2.75 18.28
CA ALA A 73 10.13 -4.10 17.74
C ALA A 73 8.78 -4.58 17.20
N ASN A 74 8.82 -5.49 16.23
CA ASN A 74 7.64 -6.21 15.76
C ASN A 74 7.21 -7.32 16.76
N VAL A 75 6.19 -8.11 16.41
CA VAL A 75 5.69 -9.22 17.25
C VAL A 75 6.74 -10.31 17.51
N ASP A 76 7.75 -10.42 16.66
CA ASP A 76 8.85 -11.38 16.76
C ASP A 76 10.04 -10.81 17.56
N GLY A 77 9.98 -9.55 18.00
CA GLY A 77 11.08 -8.88 18.71
C GLY A 77 12.14 -8.25 17.81
N LEU A 78 11.90 -8.16 16.49
CA LEU A 78 12.83 -7.55 15.54
C LEU A 78 12.60 -6.04 15.42
N THR A 79 13.66 -5.27 15.68
CA THR A 79 13.68 -3.82 15.41
C THR A 79 13.95 -3.53 13.93
N ALA A 80 13.79 -2.27 13.52
CA ALA A 80 14.12 -1.83 12.16
C ALA A 80 15.55 -2.22 11.74
N LEU A 81 16.52 -2.10 12.64
CA LEU A 81 17.93 -2.42 12.36
C LEU A 81 18.17 -3.91 12.04
N HIS A 82 17.37 -4.81 12.60
CA HIS A 82 17.50 -6.25 12.33
C HIS A 82 17.03 -6.64 10.93
N GLN A 83 16.16 -5.83 10.32
CA GLN A 83 15.47 -6.16 9.08
C GLN A 83 16.15 -5.61 7.82
N ILE A 84 17.16 -4.75 7.99
CA ILE A 84 17.90 -4.09 6.91
C ILE A 84 19.19 -4.81 6.54
#